data_AF-A0A956KD39-F1
#
_entry.id   AF-A0A956KD39-F1
#
_cell.length_a   1.000
_cell.length_b   1.000
_cell.length_c   1.000
_cell.angle_alpha   90.00
_cell.angle_beta   90.00
_cell.angle_gamma   90.00
#
_symmetry.space_group_name_H-M   'P 1'
#
loop_
_entity.id
_entity.type
_entity.pdbx_description
1 polymer ?
#
loop_
_entity_poly.entity_id
_entity_poly.type
_entity_poly.pdbx_seq_one_letter_code
_entity_poly.pdbx_strand_id
1 'polypeptide(L)'
;MKLPRSLAFVTVTLPLLSACNDRALSGGEGEGEGAVEELDFETQEAIPCAGTWERDCETAAGRAGLEFCVIIDDEERWLECVEDSQCMPGESWADECSSSTCVVEASGRLRLRDWFNPDCNTPLVLRFDEAPLTFTPASAASFDINATGECLSTDWPTLPWLARDVDGDGEIDSGRELFGSGTRLRSGARASDGFAALAELDSDGDGKITPADPAFAELVLWSDG
;
A
#
# COMPACT_ATOMS: atom_id res chain seq x y z
N MET A 1 -28.81 -5.39 8.81
CA MET A 1 -28.72 -4.18 7.95
C MET A 1 -28.30 -4.65 6.57
N LYS A 2 -29.11 -4.38 5.52
CA LYS A 2 -28.73 -4.64 4.12
C LYS A 2 -27.90 -3.46 3.63
N LEU A 3 -26.64 -3.71 3.26
CA LEU A 3 -25.83 -2.74 2.53
C LEU A 3 -26.51 -2.41 1.19
N PRO A 4 -26.56 -1.14 0.75
CA PRO A 4 -27.07 -0.79 -0.57
C PRO A 4 -26.15 -1.38 -1.65
N ARG A 5 -26.74 -2.17 -2.54
CA ARG A 5 -26.13 -2.63 -3.78
C ARG A 5 -26.04 -1.46 -4.76
N SER A 6 -24.90 -0.79 -4.85
CA SER A 6 -24.44 -0.13 -6.08
C SER A 6 -23.11 0.58 -5.81
N LEU A 7 -22.00 -0.16 -5.83
CA LEU A 7 -20.79 0.39 -6.43
C LEU A 7 -20.86 0.01 -7.91
N ALA A 8 -20.90 1.01 -8.78
CA ALA A 8 -20.88 0.80 -10.22
C ALA A 8 -19.44 0.52 -10.65
N PHE A 9 -18.87 -0.60 -10.22
CA PHE A 9 -17.63 -1.08 -10.83
C PHE A 9 -17.98 -1.70 -12.17
N VAL A 10 -17.31 -1.25 -13.23
CA VAL A 10 -17.33 -1.96 -14.50
C VAL A 10 -16.43 -3.18 -14.33
N THR A 11 -17.02 -4.38 -14.42
CA THR A 11 -16.22 -5.60 -14.53
C THR A 11 -15.65 -5.64 -15.93
N VAL A 12 -14.33 -5.53 -16.05
CA VAL A 12 -13.61 -5.73 -17.30
C VAL A 12 -13.19 -7.19 -17.33
N THR A 13 -13.83 -7.96 -18.19
CA THR A 13 -13.43 -9.35 -18.49
C THR A 13 -12.94 -9.36 -19.92
N LEU A 14 -11.63 -9.33 -20.09
CA LEU A 14 -10.99 -9.52 -21.39
C LEU A 14 -10.65 -11.01 -21.54
N PRO A 15 -10.93 -11.62 -22.70
CA PRO A 15 -10.58 -13.02 -22.93
C PRO A 15 -9.06 -13.19 -23.06
N LEU A 16 -8.54 -14.34 -22.61
CA LEU A 16 -7.20 -14.95 -22.75
C LEU A 16 -6.40 -14.57 -24.02
N LEU A 17 -6.06 -13.31 -24.18
CA LEU A 17 -4.98 -12.84 -25.01
C LEU A 17 -4.01 -12.23 -24.02
N SER A 18 -2.98 -13.02 -23.68
CA SER A 18 -1.72 -12.60 -23.09
C SER A 18 -1.60 -11.07 -23.08
N ALA A 19 -1.73 -10.45 -21.89
CA ALA A 19 -1.54 -9.01 -21.71
C ALA A 19 -0.19 -8.52 -22.27
N CYS A 20 0.75 -9.44 -22.50
CA CYS A 20 1.85 -9.21 -23.40
C CYS A 20 1.55 -9.76 -24.80
N ASN A 21 1.15 -8.89 -25.73
CA ASN A 21 1.30 -9.17 -27.16
C ASN A 21 2.75 -8.86 -27.57
N ASP A 22 3.35 -9.63 -28.47
CA ASP A 22 4.74 -9.52 -28.98
C ASP A 22 5.10 -8.18 -29.67
N ARG A 23 4.30 -7.13 -29.48
CA ARG A 23 4.44 -5.81 -30.09
C ARG A 23 4.41 -4.71 -29.04
N ALA A 24 5.61 -4.32 -28.62
CA ALA A 24 6.07 -2.95 -28.36
C ALA A 24 6.88 -2.81 -27.06
N LEU A 25 7.99 -3.53 -26.96
CA LEU A 25 9.08 -3.19 -26.03
C LEU A 25 10.29 -2.72 -26.84
N SER A 26 10.12 -1.61 -27.55
CA SER A 26 11.25 -0.87 -28.11
C SER A 26 11.29 0.52 -27.48
N GLY A 27 12.12 0.67 -26.46
CA GLY A 27 12.33 1.94 -25.79
C GLY A 27 13.16 1.76 -24.53
N GLY A 28 14.42 1.35 -24.68
CA GLY A 28 15.35 1.35 -23.57
C GLY A 28 15.84 2.75 -23.28
N GLU A 29 15.69 3.19 -22.03
CA GLU A 29 16.50 4.19 -21.31
C GLU A 29 16.36 3.75 -19.85
N GLY A 30 17.36 3.20 -19.18
CA GLY A 30 18.59 3.87 -18.79
C GLY A 30 18.66 3.79 -17.26
N GLU A 31 19.71 3.14 -16.77
CA GLU A 31 20.00 2.87 -15.37
C GLU A 31 19.86 4.12 -14.49
N GLY A 32 19.24 3.92 -13.35
CA GLY A 32 19.20 4.86 -12.25
C GLY A 32 19.02 4.08 -10.96
N GLU A 33 20.08 3.35 -10.56
CA GLU A 33 20.27 2.94 -9.17
C GLU A 33 20.37 4.22 -8.32
N GLY A 34 19.21 4.78 -8.00
CA GLY A 34 19.07 5.76 -6.95
C GLY A 34 19.16 4.99 -5.65
N ALA A 35 20.37 4.88 -5.11
CA ALA A 35 20.57 4.62 -3.71
C ALA A 35 19.59 5.51 -2.94
N VAL A 36 18.60 4.90 -2.29
CA VAL A 36 17.88 5.59 -1.23
C VAL A 36 18.93 5.90 -0.16
N GLU A 37 19.26 7.18 -0.07
CA GLU A 37 20.08 7.75 0.98
C GLU A 37 19.61 7.16 2.32
N GLU A 38 20.48 6.37 2.96
CA GLU A 38 20.39 6.13 4.41
C GLU A 38 20.55 7.49 5.10
N LEU A 39 19.45 8.19 5.28
CA LEU A 39 19.37 9.37 6.14
C LEU A 39 18.18 9.20 7.07
N ASP A 40 18.37 8.38 8.10
CA ASP A 40 17.75 8.65 9.40
C ASP A 40 18.65 8.11 10.52
N PHE A 41 19.44 9.00 11.10
CA PHE A 41 20.33 8.67 12.21
C PHE A 41 19.67 8.95 13.58
N GLU A 42 18.35 9.17 13.68
CA GLU A 42 17.69 9.55 14.94
C GLU A 42 16.33 8.88 15.22
N THR A 43 16.07 7.68 14.69
CA THR A 43 14.93 6.86 15.12
C THR A 43 15.37 5.56 15.81
N GLN A 44 14.78 5.29 16.97
CA GLN A 44 14.95 4.04 17.72
C GLN A 44 13.66 3.24 17.65
N GLU A 45 13.73 1.90 17.58
CA GLU A 45 12.56 1.04 17.74
C GLU A 45 11.83 1.35 19.07
N ALA A 46 10.51 1.54 19.00
CA ALA A 46 9.70 1.89 20.15
C ALA A 46 9.42 0.63 20.99
N ILE A 47 10.32 0.29 21.91
CA ILE A 47 10.15 -0.87 22.80
C ILE A 47 9.25 -0.46 23.98
N PRO A 48 8.12 -1.13 24.26
CA PRO A 48 7.26 -0.79 25.39
C PRO A 48 7.96 -1.08 26.74
N CYS A 49 7.71 -0.24 27.73
CA CYS A 49 8.16 -0.48 29.11
C CYS A 49 7.59 -1.80 29.68
N ALA A 50 8.25 -2.34 30.71
CA ALA A 50 7.73 -3.50 31.39
C ALA A 50 6.48 -3.14 32.22
N GLY A 51 5.42 -3.97 32.16
CA GLY A 51 4.19 -3.74 32.92
C GLY A 51 3.21 -2.82 32.19
N THR A 52 2.77 -1.74 32.84
CA THR A 52 1.83 -0.78 32.23
C THR A 52 2.61 0.19 31.34
N TRP A 53 2.38 0.11 30.04
CA TRP A 53 3.08 0.92 29.03
C TRP A 53 2.16 1.86 28.24
N GLU A 54 0.86 1.87 28.55
CA GLU A 54 -0.15 2.76 27.97
C GLU A 54 -1.06 3.26 29.08
N ARG A 55 -1.46 4.53 29.01
CA ARG A 55 -2.52 5.09 29.87
C ARG A 55 -3.23 6.27 29.21
N ASP A 56 -4.46 6.50 29.65
CA ASP A 56 -5.22 7.70 29.32
C ASP A 56 -4.53 8.96 29.87
N CYS A 57 -4.59 10.04 29.11
CA CYS A 57 -4.06 11.35 29.48
C CYS A 57 -4.91 12.49 28.88
N GLU A 58 -4.57 13.73 29.24
CA GLU A 58 -5.15 14.94 28.65
C GLU A 58 -4.02 15.74 27.98
N THR A 59 -4.21 16.05 26.69
CA THR A 59 -3.26 16.86 25.92
C THR A 59 -3.18 18.29 26.46
N ALA A 60 -2.14 19.05 26.09
CA ALA A 60 -2.04 20.46 26.43
C ALA A 60 -3.24 21.32 25.96
N ALA A 61 -3.99 20.83 24.96
CA ALA A 61 -5.21 21.45 24.45
C ALA A 61 -6.49 21.05 25.21
N GLY A 62 -6.40 20.25 26.27
CA GLY A 62 -7.55 19.77 27.05
C GLY A 62 -8.36 18.66 26.37
N ARG A 63 -7.77 17.96 25.40
CA ARG A 63 -8.40 16.86 24.66
C ARG A 63 -7.92 15.52 25.22
N ALA A 64 -8.81 14.53 25.32
CA ALA A 64 -8.45 13.19 25.74
C ALA A 64 -7.44 12.57 24.77
N GLY A 65 -6.48 11.82 25.30
CA GLY A 65 -5.46 11.16 24.51
C GLY A 65 -4.85 9.97 25.24
N LEU A 66 -3.82 9.39 24.64
CA LEU A 66 -3.00 8.32 25.19
C LEU A 66 -1.55 8.79 25.32
N GLU A 67 -0.88 8.36 26.38
CA GLU A 67 0.56 8.47 26.52
C GLU A 67 1.17 7.08 26.68
N PHE A 68 2.36 6.91 26.13
CA PHE A 68 3.02 5.62 26.03
C PHE A 68 4.35 5.64 26.77
N CYS A 69 4.67 4.54 27.45
CA CYS A 69 5.98 4.31 28.05
C CYS A 69 6.83 3.47 27.11
N VAL A 70 8.01 3.98 26.77
CA VAL A 70 8.98 3.29 25.92
C VAL A 70 10.38 3.26 26.55
N ILE A 71 11.22 2.35 26.09
CA ILE A 71 12.64 2.27 26.46
C ILE A 71 13.47 3.02 25.42
N ILE A 72 14.18 4.07 25.83
CA ILE A 72 15.09 4.88 24.99
C ILE A 72 16.44 4.91 25.68
N ASP A 73 17.51 4.54 24.97
CA ASP A 73 18.86 4.44 25.56
C ASP A 73 18.89 3.61 26.87
N ASP A 74 18.16 2.48 26.89
CA ASP A 74 17.98 1.60 28.06
C ASP A 74 17.26 2.24 29.27
N GLU A 75 16.61 3.39 29.09
CA GLU A 75 15.83 4.09 30.12
C GLU A 75 14.34 4.14 29.79
N GLU A 76 13.49 3.86 30.79
CA GLU A 76 12.04 4.02 30.66
C GLU A 76 11.65 5.51 30.61
N ARG A 77 10.87 5.89 29.59
CA ARG A 77 10.38 7.24 29.40
C ARG A 77 8.92 7.23 28.98
N TRP A 78 8.11 8.07 29.63
CA TRP A 78 6.76 8.38 29.18
C TRP A 78 6.83 9.49 28.13
N LEU A 79 6.23 9.24 26.96
CA LEU A 79 6.12 10.18 25.86
C LEU A 79 5.02 11.22 26.12
N GLU A 80 4.95 12.24 25.26
CA GLU A 80 3.88 13.25 25.33
C GLU A 80 2.51 12.61 25.08
N CYS A 81 1.48 13.15 25.74
CA CYS A 81 0.09 12.79 25.49
C CYS A 81 -0.32 13.14 24.05
N VAL A 82 -0.80 12.17 23.29
CA VAL A 82 -1.26 12.35 21.91
C VAL A 82 -2.72 11.94 21.78
N GLU A 83 -3.49 12.65 20.96
CA GLU A 83 -4.87 12.24 20.63
C GLU A 83 -4.88 10.98 19.78
N ASP A 84 -4.01 10.95 18.76
CA ASP A 84 -3.88 9.85 17.82
C ASP A 84 -2.40 9.46 17.70
N SER A 85 -2.09 8.19 17.95
CA SER A 85 -0.80 7.59 17.61
C SER A 85 -0.87 6.91 16.25
N GLN A 86 0.23 6.96 15.48
CA GLN A 86 0.32 6.27 14.19
C GLN A 86 0.57 4.77 14.34
N CYS A 87 1.12 4.35 15.48
CA CYS A 87 1.43 2.97 15.84
C CYS A 87 1.51 2.81 17.34
N MET A 88 1.55 1.56 17.79
CA MET A 88 1.78 1.19 19.19
C MET A 88 3.24 0.77 19.42
N PRO A 89 3.84 1.08 20.58
CA PRO A 89 5.16 0.54 20.91
C PRO A 89 5.18 -0.99 20.86
N GLY A 90 6.22 -1.56 20.24
CA GLY A 90 6.39 -3.00 20.02
C GLY A 90 5.63 -3.53 18.81
N GLU A 91 4.89 -2.67 18.10
CA GLU A 91 4.28 -3.02 16.83
C GLU A 91 5.36 -3.12 15.74
N SER A 92 5.52 -4.32 15.21
CA SER A 92 6.33 -4.57 14.04
C SER A 92 5.70 -5.69 13.23
N TRP A 93 5.68 -5.52 11.91
CA TRP A 93 5.34 -6.59 10.99
C TRP A 93 6.39 -6.62 9.88
N ALA A 94 6.69 -7.81 9.39
CA ALA A 94 7.66 -8.00 8.34
C ALA A 94 7.27 -9.22 7.53
N ASP A 95 7.21 -9.03 6.22
CA ASP A 95 7.11 -10.08 5.22
C ASP A 95 8.27 -9.91 4.22
N GLU A 96 8.34 -10.77 3.20
CA GLU A 96 9.38 -10.69 2.17
C GLU A 96 9.38 -9.34 1.41
N CYS A 97 8.22 -8.68 1.36
CA CYS A 97 7.99 -7.52 0.51
C CYS A 97 7.97 -6.18 1.23
N SER A 98 7.70 -6.19 2.53
CA SER A 98 7.62 -4.97 3.30
C SER A 98 7.76 -5.27 4.77
N SER A 99 8.19 -4.25 5.50
CA SER A 99 8.13 -4.25 6.95
C SER A 99 7.68 -2.89 7.43
N SER A 100 6.97 -2.88 8.54
CA SER A 100 6.81 -1.68 9.34
C SER A 100 7.29 -1.96 10.74
N THR A 101 7.88 -0.96 11.35
CA THR A 101 8.27 -0.99 12.75
C THR A 101 7.88 0.33 13.39
N CYS A 102 7.18 0.28 14.52
CA CYS A 102 6.92 1.46 15.31
C CYS A 102 8.23 1.97 15.91
N VAL A 103 8.59 3.21 15.62
CA VAL A 103 9.80 3.88 16.09
C VAL A 103 9.45 5.12 16.88
N VAL A 104 10.37 5.54 17.74
CA VAL A 104 10.35 6.84 18.41
C VAL A 104 11.34 7.78 17.74
N GLU A 105 10.84 8.93 17.26
CA GLU A 105 11.66 10.03 16.74
C GLU A 105 12.34 10.79 17.89
N ALA A 106 13.41 11.55 17.60
CA ALA A 106 14.05 12.44 18.56
C ALA A 106 13.08 13.43 19.25
N SER A 107 11.95 13.77 18.62
CA SER A 107 10.90 14.59 19.23
C SER A 107 10.04 13.87 20.28
N GLY A 108 10.26 12.57 20.52
CA GLY A 108 9.44 11.76 21.42
C GLY A 108 8.08 11.36 20.83
N ARG A 109 7.95 11.35 19.51
CA ARG A 109 6.72 10.96 18.80
C ARG A 109 6.87 9.57 18.22
N LEU A 110 5.78 8.80 18.27
CA LEU A 110 5.69 7.49 17.61
C LEU A 110 5.36 7.65 16.12
N ARG A 111 6.08 6.89 15.29
CA ARG A 111 5.91 6.82 13.83
C ARG A 111 6.06 5.39 13.37
N LEU A 112 5.36 5.04 12.29
CA LEU A 112 5.71 3.85 11.52
C LEU A 112 6.94 4.17 10.68
N ARG A 113 7.98 3.35 10.81
CA ARG A 113 9.08 3.28 9.87
C ARG A 113 8.81 2.11 8.95
N ASP A 114 8.48 2.44 7.71
CA ASP A 114 8.15 1.46 6.69
C ASP A 114 9.35 1.22 5.77
N TRP A 115 9.62 -0.03 5.47
CA TRP A 115 10.53 -0.46 4.42
C TRP A 115 9.77 -1.29 3.40
N PHE A 116 10.07 -1.06 2.13
CA PHE A 116 9.44 -1.78 1.02
C PHE A 116 10.53 -2.31 0.11
N ASN A 117 10.41 -3.58 -0.26
CA ASN A 117 11.22 -4.18 -1.31
C ASN A 117 10.68 -3.71 -2.67
N PRO A 118 11.43 -2.89 -3.44
CA PRO A 118 10.94 -2.38 -4.72
C PRO A 118 10.76 -3.47 -5.79
N ASP A 119 11.32 -4.67 -5.57
CA ASP A 119 11.18 -5.82 -6.46
C ASP A 119 9.91 -6.63 -6.19
N CYS A 120 9.20 -6.33 -5.11
CA CYS A 120 7.90 -6.94 -4.83
C CYS A 120 6.77 -6.21 -5.55
N ASN A 121 5.77 -6.97 -5.99
CA ASN A 121 4.48 -6.45 -6.44
C ASN A 121 3.43 -6.60 -5.34
N THR A 122 2.60 -5.58 -5.15
CA THR A 122 1.57 -5.56 -4.11
C THR A 122 0.19 -5.16 -4.66
N PRO A 123 -0.30 -5.77 -5.77
CA PRO A 123 -1.59 -5.40 -6.34
C PRO A 123 -2.74 -5.70 -5.38
N LEU A 124 -3.69 -4.77 -5.27
CA LEU A 124 -4.89 -4.97 -4.46
C LEU A 124 -5.91 -5.87 -5.17
N VAL A 125 -6.39 -6.89 -4.46
CA VAL A 125 -7.56 -7.70 -4.85
C VAL A 125 -8.80 -7.24 -4.09
N LEU A 126 -9.96 -7.23 -4.74
CA LEU A 126 -11.22 -6.89 -4.08
C LEU A 126 -12.09 -8.13 -3.84
N ARG A 127 -12.64 -8.21 -2.62
CA ARG A 127 -13.54 -9.29 -2.19
C ARG A 127 -14.87 -8.72 -1.74
N PHE A 128 -15.98 -9.28 -2.25
CA PHE A 128 -17.33 -8.86 -1.88
C PHE A 128 -18.09 -9.87 -1.02
N ASP A 129 -17.64 -11.12 -1.01
CA ASP A 129 -18.22 -12.23 -0.27
C ASP A 129 -17.19 -12.87 0.66
N GLU A 130 -17.50 -14.06 1.18
CA GLU A 130 -16.60 -14.81 2.06
C GLU A 130 -15.68 -15.76 1.28
N ALA A 131 -15.59 -15.64 -0.06
CA ALA A 131 -14.70 -16.50 -0.84
C ALA A 131 -13.24 -16.30 -0.40
N PRO A 132 -12.46 -17.38 -0.21
CA PRO A 132 -11.06 -17.26 0.15
C PRO A 132 -10.28 -16.65 -1.02
N LEU A 133 -9.26 -15.84 -0.71
CA LEU A 133 -8.23 -15.50 -1.68
C LEU A 133 -7.43 -16.77 -1.94
N THR A 134 -7.52 -17.26 -3.17
CA THR A 134 -6.71 -18.36 -3.67
C THR A 134 -6.01 -17.91 -4.93
N PHE A 135 -4.92 -18.60 -5.28
CA PHE A 135 -4.18 -18.34 -6.49
C PHE A 135 -4.25 -19.55 -7.41
N THR A 136 -4.53 -19.32 -8.68
CA THR A 136 -4.34 -20.30 -9.75
C THR A 136 -2.86 -20.28 -10.15
N PRO A 137 -2.18 -21.44 -10.17
CA PRO A 137 -0.79 -21.52 -10.57
C PRO A 137 -0.58 -20.92 -11.94
N ALA A 138 0.55 -20.25 -12.14
CA ALA A 138 0.88 -19.64 -13.42
C ALA A 138 0.70 -20.63 -14.58
N SER A 139 -0.31 -20.41 -15.42
CA SER A 139 -0.58 -21.24 -16.60
C SER A 139 -0.55 -20.36 -17.85
N ALA A 140 0.60 -20.36 -18.54
CA ALA A 140 0.84 -19.73 -19.85
C ALA A 140 0.57 -18.21 -20.01
N ALA A 141 -0.06 -17.53 -19.07
CA ALA A 141 -0.27 -16.09 -19.07
C ALA A 141 0.92 -15.36 -18.43
N SER A 142 1.43 -14.34 -19.11
CA SER A 142 2.49 -13.46 -18.63
C SER A 142 2.00 -12.02 -18.58
N PHE A 143 2.29 -11.30 -17.50
CA PHE A 143 1.85 -9.92 -17.26
C PHE A 143 3.03 -9.09 -16.73
N ASP A 144 3.13 -7.82 -17.13
CA ASP A 144 4.14 -6.88 -16.61
C ASP A 144 3.72 -6.37 -15.22
N ILE A 145 3.67 -7.27 -14.23
CA ILE A 145 3.18 -6.98 -12.89
C ILE A 145 4.01 -5.92 -12.14
N ASN A 146 5.28 -5.77 -12.53
CA ASN A 146 6.24 -4.86 -11.90
C ASN A 146 6.36 -3.51 -12.62
N ALA A 147 5.61 -3.29 -13.72
CA ALA A 147 5.70 -2.06 -14.50
C ALA A 147 7.12 -1.76 -14.99
N THR A 148 7.86 -2.79 -15.41
CA THR A 148 9.24 -2.68 -15.93
C THR A 148 9.29 -2.84 -17.44
N GLY A 149 8.17 -3.19 -18.08
CA GLY A 149 8.13 -3.65 -19.45
C GLY A 149 8.57 -5.10 -19.60
N GLU A 150 8.72 -5.88 -18.51
CA GLU A 150 9.07 -7.31 -18.60
C GLU A 150 7.90 -8.17 -18.12
N CYS A 151 7.52 -9.16 -18.93
CA CYS A 151 6.39 -10.02 -18.63
C CYS A 151 6.82 -11.17 -17.72
N LEU A 152 6.15 -11.29 -16.56
CA LEU A 152 6.40 -12.35 -15.60
C LEU A 152 5.24 -13.36 -15.62
N SER A 153 5.60 -14.63 -15.56
CA SER A 153 4.65 -15.72 -15.29
C SER A 153 4.51 -15.83 -13.78
N THR A 154 3.40 -15.33 -13.24
CA THR A 154 3.09 -15.36 -11.80
C THR A 154 1.80 -16.10 -11.52
N ASP A 155 1.65 -16.56 -10.29
CA ASP A 155 0.39 -17.07 -9.79
C ASP A 155 -0.68 -15.96 -9.83
N TRP A 156 -1.88 -16.31 -10.27
CA TRP A 156 -2.96 -15.35 -10.53
C TRP A 156 -4.04 -15.47 -9.46
N PRO A 157 -4.55 -14.37 -8.86
CA PRO A 157 -5.61 -14.51 -7.87
C PRO A 157 -6.94 -14.86 -8.55
N THR A 158 -7.75 -15.64 -7.83
CA THR A 158 -9.12 -15.98 -8.24
C THR A 158 -10.12 -14.84 -8.01
N LEU A 159 -9.71 -13.80 -7.31
CA LEU A 159 -10.48 -12.58 -7.06
C LEU A 159 -10.00 -11.46 -7.99
N PRO A 160 -10.89 -10.51 -8.36
CA PRO A 160 -10.52 -9.42 -9.25
C PRO A 160 -9.46 -8.51 -8.65
N TRP A 161 -8.54 -8.05 -9.48
CA TRP A 161 -7.69 -6.90 -9.17
C TRP A 161 -8.50 -5.61 -9.20
N LEU A 162 -8.20 -4.73 -8.26
CA LEU A 162 -8.59 -3.33 -8.37
C LEU A 162 -7.61 -2.66 -9.34
N ALA A 163 -8.15 -2.03 -10.38
CA ALA A 163 -7.36 -1.44 -11.44
C ALA A 163 -7.98 -0.15 -11.96
N ARG A 164 -7.21 0.56 -12.79
CA ARG A 164 -7.61 1.73 -13.55
C ARG A 164 -6.74 1.83 -14.79
N ASP A 165 -7.38 1.97 -15.94
CA ASP A 165 -6.72 2.29 -17.22
C ASP A 165 -6.13 3.71 -17.13
N VAL A 166 -4.80 3.81 -17.01
CA VAL A 166 -4.12 5.10 -16.73
C VAL A 166 -3.60 5.79 -17.98
N ASP A 167 -3.42 5.08 -19.09
CA ASP A 167 -2.97 5.64 -20.36
C ASP A 167 -4.07 5.70 -21.44
N GLY A 168 -5.25 5.19 -21.14
CA GLY A 168 -6.49 5.40 -21.88
C GLY A 168 -6.61 4.53 -23.12
N ASP A 169 -5.96 3.38 -23.14
CA ASP A 169 -5.97 2.46 -24.29
C ASP A 169 -7.15 1.46 -24.28
N GLY A 170 -7.87 1.39 -23.16
CA GLY A 170 -9.04 0.55 -22.95
C GLY A 170 -8.73 -0.87 -22.49
N GLU A 171 -7.47 -1.20 -22.20
CA GLU A 171 -7.02 -2.48 -21.67
C GLU A 171 -6.44 -2.31 -20.26
N ILE A 172 -6.15 -3.43 -19.58
CA ILE A 172 -5.37 -3.44 -18.33
C ILE A 172 -4.21 -4.39 -18.58
N ASP A 173 -3.06 -3.84 -18.98
CA ASP A 173 -1.96 -4.62 -19.54
C ASP A 173 -0.63 -4.49 -18.77
N SER A 174 -0.58 -3.54 -17.82
CA SER A 174 0.61 -3.26 -17.03
C SER A 174 0.31 -3.13 -15.53
N GLY A 175 1.28 -3.49 -14.68
CA GLY A 175 1.25 -3.25 -13.24
C GLY A 175 1.12 -1.77 -12.86
N ARG A 176 1.34 -0.83 -13.80
CA ARG A 176 1.07 0.61 -13.64
C ARG A 176 -0.40 0.90 -13.39
N GLU A 177 -1.27 0.03 -13.89
CA GLU A 177 -2.72 0.17 -13.94
C GLU A 177 -3.41 -0.57 -12.80
N LEU A 178 -2.64 -1.38 -12.07
CA LEU A 178 -3.04 -1.95 -10.81
C LEU A 178 -2.70 -0.99 -9.68
N PHE A 179 -3.40 -1.10 -8.56
CA PHE A 179 -3.00 -0.43 -7.32
C PHE A 179 -1.96 -1.28 -6.60
N GLY A 180 -0.68 -0.93 -6.76
CA GLY A 180 0.46 -1.67 -6.19
C GLY A 180 1.77 -0.87 -6.26
N SER A 181 2.88 -1.47 -5.86
CA SER A 181 4.23 -0.89 -5.98
C SER A 181 4.67 -0.55 -7.42
N GLY A 182 4.01 -1.12 -8.43
CA GLY A 182 4.17 -0.74 -9.84
C GLY A 182 3.56 0.62 -10.21
N THR A 183 2.64 1.15 -9.39
CA THR A 183 1.98 2.45 -9.62
C THR A 183 2.96 3.60 -9.40
N ARG A 184 2.90 4.62 -10.26
CA ARG A 184 3.58 5.91 -10.03
C ARG A 184 2.65 6.90 -9.33
N LEU A 185 3.09 7.44 -8.21
CA LEU A 185 2.40 8.50 -7.46
C LEU A 185 2.50 9.85 -8.18
N ARG A 186 1.71 10.85 -7.79
CA ARG A 186 1.80 12.24 -8.31
C ARG A 186 3.17 12.87 -8.10
N SER A 187 3.91 12.42 -7.09
CA SER A 187 5.30 12.82 -6.85
C SER A 187 6.28 12.32 -7.93
N GLY A 188 5.88 11.35 -8.75
CA GLY A 188 6.71 10.65 -9.74
C GLY A 188 7.42 9.42 -9.19
N ALA A 189 7.42 9.22 -7.87
CA ALA A 189 7.95 8.02 -7.22
C ALA A 189 7.02 6.81 -7.43
N ARG A 190 7.55 5.60 -7.26
CA ARG A 190 6.72 4.40 -7.13
C ARG A 190 5.99 4.40 -5.79
N ALA A 191 4.79 3.83 -5.77
CA ALA A 191 4.08 3.59 -4.52
C ALA A 191 4.85 2.59 -3.66
N SER A 192 4.76 2.74 -2.34
CA SER A 192 5.30 1.75 -1.42
C SER A 192 4.54 0.42 -1.49
N ASP A 193 3.22 0.52 -1.62
CA ASP A 193 2.29 -0.60 -1.69
C ASP A 193 0.98 -0.19 -2.39
N GLY A 194 0.04 -1.12 -2.49
CA GLY A 194 -1.24 -0.88 -3.17
C GLY A 194 -2.19 0.08 -2.44
N PHE A 195 -2.10 0.19 -1.11
CA PHE A 195 -2.92 1.16 -0.37
C PHE A 195 -2.37 2.57 -0.50
N ALA A 196 -1.04 2.74 -0.50
CA ALA A 196 -0.42 4.03 -0.81
C ALA A 196 -0.76 4.50 -2.23
N ALA A 197 -0.78 3.58 -3.21
CA ALA A 197 -1.26 3.87 -4.56
C ALA A 197 -2.73 4.32 -4.57
N LEU A 198 -3.60 3.64 -3.80
CA LEU A 198 -5.03 3.95 -3.75
C LEU A 198 -5.32 5.29 -3.06
N ALA A 199 -4.54 5.64 -2.02
CA ALA A 199 -4.68 6.89 -1.28
C ALA A 199 -4.47 8.15 -2.15
N GLU A 200 -3.78 8.04 -3.29
CA GLU A 200 -3.64 9.16 -4.22
C GLU A 200 -4.97 9.61 -4.85
N LEU A 201 -5.98 8.74 -4.81
CA LEU A 201 -7.31 9.04 -5.31
C LEU A 201 -8.20 9.76 -4.28
N ASP A 202 -7.80 9.78 -3.00
CA ASP A 202 -8.52 10.49 -1.95
C ASP A 202 -8.30 12.01 -2.14
N SER A 203 -9.30 12.63 -2.75
CA SER A 203 -9.21 14.03 -3.19
C SER A 203 -9.63 15.01 -2.10
N ASP A 204 -10.43 14.57 -1.13
CA ASP A 204 -10.91 15.38 -0.02
C ASP A 204 -10.19 15.08 1.31
N GLY A 205 -9.35 14.04 1.35
CA GLY A 205 -8.47 13.70 2.46
C GLY A 205 -9.21 13.08 3.64
N ASP A 206 -10.38 12.46 3.41
CA ASP A 206 -11.20 11.88 4.48
C ASP A 206 -10.84 10.42 4.82
N GLY A 207 -9.82 9.88 4.13
CA GLY A 207 -9.32 8.52 4.27
C GLY A 207 -10.18 7.47 3.58
N LYS A 208 -11.12 7.86 2.71
CA LYS A 208 -12.02 6.95 2.00
C LYS A 208 -12.03 7.26 0.51
N ILE A 209 -12.08 6.21 -0.30
CA ILE A 209 -12.32 6.33 -1.74
C ILE A 209 -13.81 6.15 -2.00
N THR A 210 -14.49 7.23 -2.37
CA THR A 210 -15.94 7.29 -2.53
C THR A 210 -16.33 8.00 -3.83
N PRO A 211 -17.61 7.97 -4.26
CA PRO A 211 -18.06 8.75 -5.41
C PRO A 211 -17.88 10.27 -5.30
N ALA A 212 -17.48 10.79 -4.13
CA ALA A 212 -17.07 12.19 -3.98
C ALA A 212 -15.70 12.45 -4.64
N ASP A 213 -14.87 11.42 -4.76
CA ASP A 213 -13.57 11.49 -5.41
C ASP A 213 -13.70 11.42 -6.93
N PRO A 214 -13.15 12.38 -7.69
CA PRO A 214 -13.29 12.41 -9.15
C PRO A 214 -12.83 11.12 -9.84
N ALA A 215 -11.75 10.51 -9.36
CA ALA A 215 -11.16 9.31 -9.93
C ALA A 215 -11.90 8.02 -9.55
N PHE A 216 -12.89 8.06 -8.64
CA PHE A 216 -13.66 6.88 -8.23
C PHE A 216 -14.37 6.22 -9.41
N ALA A 217 -14.87 7.02 -10.36
CA ALA A 217 -15.58 6.53 -11.53
C ALA A 217 -14.67 5.80 -12.55
N GLU A 218 -13.35 5.92 -12.40
CA GLU A 218 -12.35 5.27 -13.26
C GLU A 218 -11.96 3.88 -12.72
N LEU A 219 -12.35 3.55 -11.49
CA LEU A 219 -12.02 2.26 -10.87
C LEU A 219 -12.76 1.11 -11.55
N VAL A 220 -12.01 0.09 -11.92
CA VAL A 220 -12.53 -1.15 -12.50
C VAL A 220 -12.14 -2.36 -11.67
N LEU A 221 -12.89 -3.43 -11.87
CA LEU A 221 -12.55 -4.75 -11.36
C LEU A 221 -12.13 -5.61 -12.53
N TRP A 222 -10.86 -5.99 -12.54
CA TRP A 222 -10.29 -6.77 -13.62
C TRP A 222 -10.07 -8.21 -13.19
N SER A 223 -10.48 -9.14 -14.05
CA SER A 223 -10.18 -10.56 -13.91
C SER A 223 -9.84 -11.12 -15.29
N ASP A 224 -8.71 -11.79 -15.38
CA ASP A 224 -8.36 -12.65 -16.50
C ASP A 224 -9.01 -14.02 -16.27
N GLY A 225 -9.82 -14.48 -17.22
CA GLY A 225 -10.77 -15.59 -17.05
C GLY A 225 -10.44 -16.82 -17.89
#